data_AF-A0AAV9RHZ0-F1
#
_entry.id   AF-A0AAV9RHZ0-F1
#
_cell.length_a   1.000
_cell.length_b   1.000
_cell.length_c   1.000
_cell.angle_alpha   90.00
_cell.angle_beta   90.00
_cell.angle_gamma   90.00
#
_symmetry.space_group_name_H-M   'P 1'
#
loop_
_entity.id
_entity.type
_entity.pdbx_description
1 polymer ?
#
loop_
_entity_poly.entity_id
_entity_poly.type
_entity_poly.pdbx_seq_one_letter_code
_entity_poly.pdbx_strand_id
1 'polypeptide(L)'
;MPGFPEDKSENDLEVERATVVNEMKKIKIDWKLVDKMMDNTYSLRRKKIGKDAPLVTQVQERWPALFFVPQIESEFAHLTSVNLKEAFFSGLDQYLNRFLELFKAKSEKPERTKLTRTLDNSTHTKRTILLLGLPHYLRDDALAKTVEVLVHFIAWNH
;
A
#
# COMPACT_ATOMS: atom_id res chain seq x y z
N MET A 1 -8.59 7.29 20.86
CA MET A 1 -7.24 6.78 20.52
C MET A 1 -7.12 5.39 21.13
N PRO A 2 -6.55 4.38 20.44
CA PRO A 2 -6.39 3.04 21.01
C PRO A 2 -5.62 3.07 22.34
N GLY A 3 -6.08 2.29 23.32
CA GLY A 3 -5.37 2.11 24.58
C GLY A 3 -4.09 1.29 24.41
N PHE A 4 -3.19 1.38 25.38
CA PHE A 4 -2.04 0.47 25.44
C PHE A 4 -2.51 -0.93 25.89
N PRO A 5 -1.80 -2.01 25.52
CA PRO A 5 -2.05 -3.34 26.07
C PRO A 5 -2.02 -3.31 27.62
N GLU A 6 -2.90 -4.07 28.28
CA GLU A 6 -3.15 -3.98 29.73
C GLU A 6 -1.89 -4.21 30.59
N ASP A 7 -0.92 -4.96 30.07
CA ASP A 7 0.31 -5.35 30.75
C ASP A 7 1.54 -4.52 30.34
N LYS A 8 1.38 -3.48 29.51
CA LYS A 8 2.50 -2.74 28.92
C LYS A 8 2.47 -1.24 29.18
N SER A 9 3.60 -0.72 29.63
CA SER A 9 3.85 0.72 29.72
C SER A 9 4.28 1.31 28.37
N GLU A 10 4.28 2.65 28.27
CA GLU A 10 4.84 3.34 27.10
C GLU A 10 6.31 2.95 26.86
N ASN A 11 7.07 2.73 27.94
CA ASN A 11 8.48 2.37 27.85
C ASN A 11 8.66 0.96 27.28
N ASP A 12 7.82 0.01 27.67
CA ASP A 12 7.86 -1.35 27.12
C ASP A 12 7.58 -1.35 25.62
N LEU A 13 6.60 -0.56 25.18
CA LEU A 13 6.28 -0.38 23.77
C LEU A 13 7.40 0.31 22.99
N GLU A 14 8.12 1.26 23.59
CA GLU A 14 9.29 1.89 22.95
C GLU A 14 10.47 0.91 22.80
N VAL A 15 10.64 -0.03 23.75
CA VAL A 15 11.61 -1.13 23.63
C VAL A 15 11.24 -2.10 22.50
N GLU A 16 9.96 -2.49 22.41
CA GLU A 16 9.46 -3.35 21.31
C GLU A 16 9.64 -2.66 19.95
N ARG A 17 9.33 -1.36 19.86
CA ARG A 17 9.57 -0.56 18.66
C ARG A 17 11.06 -0.51 18.28
N ALA A 18 11.95 -0.31 19.25
CA ALA A 18 13.40 -0.32 19.01
C ALA A 18 13.87 -1.68 18.49
N THR A 19 13.29 -2.76 19.00
CA THR A 19 13.53 -4.12 18.51
C THR A 19 13.18 -4.25 17.03
N VAL A 20 12.02 -3.73 16.60
CA VAL A 20 11.64 -3.71 15.17
C VAL A 20 12.67 -2.97 14.33
N VAL A 21 13.13 -1.78 14.75
CA VAL A 21 14.15 -1.03 13.99
C VAL A 21 15.44 -1.83 13.82
N ASN A 22 15.86 -2.54 14.85
CA ASN A 22 17.08 -3.36 14.77
C ASN A 22 16.88 -4.60 13.89
N GLU A 23 15.70 -5.23 13.96
CA GLU A 23 15.34 -6.37 13.11
C GLU A 23 15.35 -5.98 11.62
N MET A 24 14.78 -4.83 11.29
CA MET A 24 14.70 -4.32 9.91
C MET A 24 16.06 -3.93 9.30
N LYS A 25 17.14 -3.90 10.09
CA LYS A 25 18.52 -3.69 9.59
C LYS A 25 19.22 -5.00 9.20
N LYS A 26 18.65 -6.16 9.53
CA LYS A 26 19.24 -7.46 9.23
C LYS A 26 19.05 -7.83 7.76
N ILE A 27 19.99 -8.59 7.22
CA ILE A 27 19.88 -9.17 5.87
C ILE A 27 18.70 -10.14 5.80
N LYS A 28 18.56 -11.00 6.83
CA LYS A 28 17.44 -11.93 6.98
C LYS A 28 16.53 -11.42 8.10
N ILE A 29 15.39 -10.85 7.71
CA ILE A 29 14.38 -10.29 8.60
C ILE A 29 13.49 -11.42 9.14
N ASP A 30 13.30 -11.47 10.45
CA ASP A 30 12.25 -12.28 11.08
C ASP A 30 10.90 -11.56 11.02
N TRP A 31 10.14 -11.82 9.96
CA TRP A 31 8.83 -11.22 9.77
C TRP A 31 7.81 -11.59 10.86
N LYS A 32 7.91 -12.78 11.47
CA LYS A 32 7.00 -13.14 12.56
C LYS A 32 7.22 -12.26 13.79
N LEU A 33 8.48 -11.96 14.09
CA LEU A 33 8.83 -11.02 15.16
C LEU A 33 8.35 -9.61 14.82
N VAL A 34 8.61 -9.14 13.59
CA VAL A 34 8.19 -7.81 13.13
C VAL A 34 6.67 -7.67 13.23
N ASP A 35 5.91 -8.62 12.70
CA ASP A 35 4.45 -8.57 12.70
C ASP A 35 3.88 -8.49 14.12
N LYS A 36 4.37 -9.35 15.03
CA LYS A 36 3.96 -9.36 16.44
C LYS A 36 4.28 -8.04 17.15
N MET A 37 5.50 -7.55 16.98
CA MET A 37 5.96 -6.33 17.66
C MET A 37 5.28 -5.08 17.08
N MET A 38 5.05 -5.08 15.76
CA MET A 38 4.29 -4.03 15.11
C MET A 38 2.87 -4.00 15.64
N ASP A 39 2.16 -5.13 15.71
CA ASP A 39 0.81 -5.20 16.27
C ASP A 39 0.73 -4.62 17.69
N ASN A 40 1.60 -5.09 18.59
CA ASN A 40 1.66 -4.61 19.97
C ASN A 40 1.89 -3.09 20.08
N THR A 41 2.69 -2.53 19.18
CA THR A 41 3.11 -1.12 19.22
C THR A 41 2.20 -0.19 18.41
N TYR A 42 1.07 -0.68 17.89
CA TYR A 42 0.08 0.10 17.15
C TYR A 42 -0.41 1.33 17.93
N SER A 43 -0.77 1.15 19.19
CA SER A 43 -1.31 2.22 20.03
C SER A 43 -0.29 3.34 20.28
N LEU A 44 0.97 2.97 20.53
CA LEU A 44 2.11 3.90 20.61
C LEU A 44 2.29 4.66 19.29
N ARG A 45 2.28 3.97 18.15
CA ARG A 45 2.38 4.59 16.82
C ARG A 45 1.26 5.59 16.58
N ARG A 46 0.00 5.20 16.81
CA ARG A 46 -1.17 6.07 16.59
C ARG A 46 -1.12 7.32 17.47
N LYS A 47 -0.61 7.19 18.70
CA LYS A 47 -0.35 8.31 19.62
C LYS A 47 0.71 9.26 19.07
N LYS A 48 1.91 8.75 18.75
CA LYS A 48 3.04 9.58 18.31
C LYS A 48 2.80 10.20 16.94
N ILE A 49 2.41 9.40 15.94
CA ILE A 49 2.17 9.90 14.57
C ILE A 49 0.95 10.83 14.54
N GLY A 50 -0.12 10.49 15.28
CA GLY A 50 -1.34 11.29 15.30
C GLY A 50 -1.20 12.61 16.05
N LYS A 51 -0.42 12.64 17.13
CA LYS A 51 -0.22 13.84 17.94
C LYS A 51 0.89 14.73 17.40
N ASP A 52 2.01 14.14 17.03
CA ASP A 52 3.24 14.88 16.75
C ASP A 52 3.39 15.22 15.27
N ALA A 53 2.56 14.63 14.39
CA ALA A 53 2.57 14.81 12.92
C ALA A 53 4.00 14.88 12.33
N PRO A 54 4.84 13.85 12.60
CA PRO A 54 6.26 13.88 12.24
C PRO A 54 6.47 13.87 10.73
N LEU A 55 7.67 14.28 10.31
CA LEU A 55 8.09 14.15 8.91
C LEU A 55 8.16 12.67 8.49
N VAL A 56 7.93 12.40 7.20
CA VAL A 56 7.99 11.03 6.64
C VAL A 56 9.34 10.36 6.94
N THR A 57 10.44 11.13 6.89
CA THR A 57 11.78 10.64 7.23
C THR A 57 11.88 10.15 8.68
N GLN A 58 11.28 10.88 9.62
CA GLN A 58 11.23 10.50 11.03
C GLN A 58 10.34 9.26 11.24
N VAL A 59 9.24 9.15 10.49
CA VAL A 59 8.40 7.94 10.51
C VAL A 59 9.19 6.73 10.01
N GLN A 60 9.94 6.90 8.92
CA GLN A 60 10.78 5.84 8.34
C GLN A 60 11.89 5.39 9.29
N GLU A 61 12.54 6.33 9.98
CA GLU A 61 13.57 6.01 10.96
C GLU A 61 13.02 5.26 12.18
N ARG A 62 11.85 5.66 12.68
CA ARG A 62 11.27 5.09 13.90
C ARG A 62 10.47 3.81 13.66
N TRP A 63 9.85 3.68 12.50
CA TRP A 63 8.99 2.56 12.10
C TRP A 63 9.26 2.15 10.65
N PRO A 64 10.48 1.67 10.34
CA PRO A 64 10.86 1.30 8.96
C PRO A 64 9.96 0.22 8.37
N ALA A 65 9.40 -0.65 9.20
CA ALA A 65 8.44 -1.68 8.79
C ALA A 65 7.18 -1.10 8.12
N LEU A 66 6.77 0.13 8.44
CA LEU A 66 5.63 0.81 7.78
C LEU A 66 5.85 1.10 6.30
N PHE A 67 7.07 0.96 5.79
CA PHE A 67 7.38 1.13 4.38
C PHE A 67 7.37 -0.22 3.63
N PHE A 68 6.84 -1.25 4.28
CA PHE A 68 6.59 -2.56 3.70
C PHE A 68 5.10 -2.81 3.64
N VAL A 69 4.67 -3.37 2.51
CA VAL A 69 3.27 -3.53 2.16
C VAL A 69 2.45 -4.32 3.17
N PRO A 70 2.91 -5.49 3.67
CA PRO A 70 2.12 -6.24 4.65
C PRO A 70 1.80 -5.41 5.91
N GLN A 71 2.71 -4.53 6.29
CA GLN A 71 2.56 -3.66 7.46
C GLN A 71 1.67 -2.45 7.17
N ILE A 72 1.72 -1.89 5.95
CA ILE A 72 0.76 -0.87 5.49
C ILE A 72 -0.67 -1.45 5.50
N GLU A 73 -0.82 -2.68 5.03
CA GLU A 73 -2.12 -3.38 5.02
C GLU A 73 -2.65 -3.61 6.43
N SER A 74 -1.79 -4.08 7.34
CA SER A 74 -2.15 -4.28 8.75
C SER A 74 -2.56 -2.97 9.44
N GLU A 75 -1.78 -1.90 9.26
CA GLU A 75 -2.11 -0.57 9.79
C GLU A 75 -3.43 -0.02 9.26
N PHE A 76 -3.66 -0.16 7.96
CA PHE A 76 -4.90 0.27 7.34
C PHE A 76 -6.09 -0.50 7.91
N ALA A 77 -5.95 -1.82 8.08
CA ALA A 77 -6.97 -2.67 8.68
C ALA A 77 -7.23 -2.31 10.15
N HIS A 78 -6.21 -2.02 10.95
CA HIS A 78 -6.39 -1.54 12.33
C HIS A 78 -7.13 -0.22 12.40
N LEU A 79 -6.86 0.69 11.46
CA LEU A 79 -7.49 2.01 11.44
C LEU A 79 -8.93 1.99 10.93
N THR A 80 -9.22 1.18 9.92
CA THR A 80 -10.47 1.26 9.15
C THR A 80 -11.36 0.03 9.28
N SER A 81 -10.82 -1.07 9.81
CA SER A 81 -11.45 -2.40 9.78
C SER A 81 -11.72 -2.93 8.37
N VAL A 82 -11.05 -2.38 7.34
CA VAL A 82 -11.19 -2.77 5.94
C VAL A 82 -9.93 -3.48 5.45
N ASN A 83 -10.10 -4.56 4.69
CA ASN A 83 -9.01 -5.17 3.94
C ASN A 83 -8.64 -4.28 2.76
N LEU A 84 -7.47 -3.65 2.81
CA LEU A 84 -7.02 -2.68 1.82
C LEU A 84 -7.01 -3.25 0.39
N LYS A 85 -6.36 -4.40 0.19
CA LYS A 85 -6.21 -5.04 -1.12
C LYS A 85 -7.57 -5.43 -1.69
N GLU A 86 -8.40 -6.09 -0.89
CA GLU A 86 -9.72 -6.54 -1.31
C GLU A 86 -10.59 -5.36 -1.71
N ALA A 87 -10.72 -4.35 -0.84
CA ALA A 87 -11.52 -3.16 -1.13
C ALA A 87 -11.03 -2.42 -2.38
N PHE A 88 -9.71 -2.27 -2.54
CA PHE A 88 -9.11 -1.63 -3.71
C PHE A 88 -9.42 -2.42 -5.01
N PHE A 89 -9.14 -3.73 -5.02
CA PHE A 89 -9.35 -4.54 -6.21
C PHE A 89 -10.82 -4.72 -6.56
N SER A 90 -11.71 -4.88 -5.57
CA SER A 90 -13.15 -4.91 -5.81
C SER A 90 -13.66 -3.60 -6.40
N GLY A 91 -13.17 -2.46 -5.92
CA GLY A 91 -13.49 -1.15 -6.49
C GLY A 91 -13.00 -0.99 -7.93
N LEU A 92 -11.78 -1.45 -8.24
CA LEU A 92 -11.28 -1.46 -9.62
C LEU A 92 -12.12 -2.38 -10.52
N ASP A 93 -12.41 -3.59 -10.06
CA ASP A 93 -13.15 -4.61 -10.82
C ASP A 93 -14.57 -4.15 -11.16
N GLN A 94 -15.22 -3.43 -10.24
CA GLN A 94 -16.56 -2.88 -10.44
C GLN A 94 -16.66 -2.01 -11.70
N TYR A 95 -15.61 -1.24 -12.01
CA TYR A 95 -15.60 -0.30 -13.14
C TYR A 95 -14.71 -0.74 -14.31
N LEU A 96 -14.06 -1.89 -14.16
CA LEU A 96 -13.01 -2.37 -15.05
C LEU A 96 -13.44 -2.39 -16.52
N ASN A 97 -14.54 -3.07 -16.83
CA ASN A 97 -15.01 -3.22 -18.20
C ASN A 97 -15.39 -1.87 -18.83
N ARG A 98 -16.04 -0.99 -18.07
CA ARG A 98 -16.49 0.34 -18.55
C ARG A 98 -15.30 1.23 -18.91
N PHE A 99 -14.25 1.23 -18.09
CA PHE A 99 -13.03 1.98 -18.41
C PHE A 99 -12.29 1.40 -19.62
N LEU A 100 -12.23 0.07 -19.75
CA LEU A 100 -11.62 -0.57 -20.92
C LEU A 100 -12.34 -0.18 -22.22
N GLU A 101 -13.66 -0.09 -22.21
CA GLU A 101 -14.45 0.41 -23.34
C GLU A 101 -14.15 1.89 -23.64
N LEU A 102 -14.09 2.73 -22.61
CA LEU A 102 -13.73 4.15 -22.77
C LEU A 102 -12.33 4.34 -23.36
N PHE A 103 -11.37 3.52 -22.93
CA PHE A 103 -10.00 3.57 -23.45
C PHE A 103 -9.94 3.13 -24.90
N LYS A 104 -10.71 2.12 -25.31
CA LYS A 104 -10.85 1.71 -26.72
C LYS A 104 -11.50 2.81 -27.56
N ALA A 105 -12.58 3.42 -27.09
CA ALA A 105 -13.30 4.45 -27.81
C ALA A 105 -12.47 5.74 -28.03
N LYS A 106 -11.59 6.09 -27.08
CA LYS A 106 -10.75 7.31 -27.12
C LYS A 106 -9.36 7.06 -27.73
N SER A 107 -9.11 5.86 -28.25
CA SER A 107 -7.83 5.45 -28.82
C SER A 107 -7.68 5.93 -30.27
N GLU A 108 -7.47 7.23 -30.47
CA GLU A 108 -7.16 7.79 -31.80
C GLU A 108 -5.70 7.53 -32.25
N LYS A 109 -4.82 7.07 -31.35
CA LYS A 109 -3.38 6.85 -31.63
C LYS A 109 -2.97 5.38 -31.59
N PRO A 110 -2.17 4.89 -32.58
CA PRO A 110 -1.79 3.47 -32.72
C PRO A 110 -0.91 2.92 -31.59
N GLU A 111 -0.17 3.77 -30.86
CA GLU A 111 0.58 3.35 -29.66
C GLU A 111 -0.33 2.91 -28.50
N ARG A 112 -1.52 3.52 -28.35
CA ARG A 112 -2.49 3.13 -27.30
C ARG A 112 -3.18 1.81 -27.61
N THR A 113 -3.31 1.47 -28.90
CA THR A 113 -3.80 0.15 -29.32
C THR A 113 -2.82 -1.00 -29.08
N LYS A 114 -1.53 -0.75 -28.81
CA LYS A 114 -0.61 -1.82 -28.39
C LYS A 114 -0.97 -2.36 -26.99
N LEU A 115 -1.41 -1.49 -26.08
CA LEU A 115 -1.84 -1.88 -24.71
C LEU A 115 -3.07 -2.81 -24.71
N THR A 116 -3.90 -2.77 -25.76
CA THR A 116 -5.18 -3.49 -25.83
C THR A 116 -5.19 -4.68 -26.79
N ARG A 117 -4.22 -4.75 -27.73
CA ARG A 117 -4.16 -5.82 -28.76
C ARG A 117 -3.30 -7.01 -28.38
N THR A 118 -2.34 -6.81 -27.48
CA THR A 118 -1.62 -7.92 -26.86
C THR A 118 -2.29 -8.17 -25.53
N LEU A 119 -2.56 -9.43 -25.20
CA LEU A 119 -2.64 -10.00 -23.84
C LEU A 119 -3.88 -10.84 -23.57
N ASP A 120 -3.58 -11.90 -22.83
CA ASP A 120 -4.47 -12.90 -22.27
C ASP A 120 -5.58 -12.25 -21.41
N ASN A 121 -6.76 -12.86 -21.40
CA ASN A 121 -8.01 -12.25 -20.91
C ASN A 121 -8.10 -12.18 -19.37
N SER A 122 -6.97 -12.32 -18.68
CA SER A 122 -6.90 -12.39 -17.22
C SER A 122 -7.31 -11.08 -16.56
N THR A 123 -7.92 -11.19 -15.38
CA THR A 123 -8.32 -10.03 -14.57
C THR A 123 -7.11 -9.16 -14.20
N HIS A 124 -5.95 -9.77 -13.98
CA HIS A 124 -4.72 -9.07 -13.65
C HIS A 124 -4.27 -8.13 -14.78
N THR A 125 -4.18 -8.64 -16.01
CA THR A 125 -3.85 -7.82 -17.19
C THR A 125 -4.78 -6.63 -17.32
N LYS A 126 -6.10 -6.87 -17.16
CA LYS A 126 -7.11 -5.83 -17.28
C LYS A 126 -6.92 -4.74 -16.22
N ARG A 127 -6.65 -5.11 -14.96
CA ARG A 127 -6.35 -4.17 -13.86
C ARG A 127 -5.10 -3.34 -14.16
N THR A 128 -4.05 -3.95 -14.69
CA THR A 128 -2.82 -3.23 -15.06
C THR A 128 -3.07 -2.20 -16.16
N ILE A 129 -3.82 -2.58 -17.22
CA ILE A 129 -4.22 -1.65 -18.29
C ILE A 129 -5.06 -0.50 -17.73
N LEU A 130 -6.01 -0.81 -16.84
CA LEU A 130 -6.85 0.18 -16.20
C LEU A 130 -6.00 1.23 -15.48
N LEU A 131 -5.11 0.77 -14.60
CA LEU A 131 -4.26 1.63 -13.79
C LEU A 131 -3.37 2.50 -14.66
N LEU A 132 -2.67 1.91 -15.64
CA LEU A 132 -1.82 2.66 -16.58
C LEU A 132 -2.60 3.66 -17.44
N GLY A 133 -3.84 3.34 -17.81
CA GLY A 133 -4.65 4.20 -18.67
C GLY A 133 -5.32 5.38 -17.95
N LEU A 134 -5.62 5.25 -16.65
CA LEU A 134 -6.36 6.23 -15.86
C LEU A 134 -5.71 7.64 -15.86
N PRO A 135 -4.41 7.80 -15.54
CA PRO A 135 -3.76 9.12 -15.56
C PRO A 135 -3.85 9.79 -16.93
N HIS A 136 -3.62 9.02 -17.99
CA HIS A 136 -3.68 9.52 -19.36
C HIS A 136 -5.09 9.91 -19.80
N TYR A 137 -6.11 9.22 -19.28
CA TYR A 137 -7.51 9.53 -19.57
C TYR A 137 -7.98 10.79 -18.83
N LEU A 138 -7.62 10.90 -17.54
CA LEU A 138 -7.97 12.01 -16.66
C LEU A 138 -7.10 13.25 -16.87
N ARG A 139 -5.97 13.13 -17.56
CA ARG A 139 -4.94 14.17 -17.72
C ARG A 139 -4.42 14.67 -16.37
N ASP A 140 -4.20 13.72 -15.47
CA ASP A 140 -3.73 13.96 -14.11
C ASP A 140 -2.32 13.38 -13.94
N ASP A 141 -1.33 14.28 -13.99
CA ASP A 141 0.09 13.93 -13.87
C ASP A 141 0.48 13.53 -12.43
N ALA A 142 -0.30 13.93 -11.42
CA ALA A 142 -0.09 13.47 -10.06
C ALA A 142 -0.50 12.00 -9.91
N LEU A 143 -1.64 11.63 -10.52
CA LEU A 143 -2.09 10.25 -10.58
C LEU A 143 -1.11 9.36 -11.35
N ALA A 144 -0.44 9.87 -12.39
CA ALA A 144 0.56 9.13 -13.16
C ALA A 144 1.71 8.61 -12.27
N LYS A 145 2.25 9.47 -11.41
CA LYS A 145 3.32 9.11 -10.47
C LYS A 145 2.86 8.07 -9.44
N THR A 146 1.64 8.19 -8.95
CA THR A 146 1.06 7.21 -8.01
C THR A 146 0.82 5.85 -8.67
N VAL A 147 0.37 5.85 -9.92
CA VAL A 147 0.11 4.62 -10.68
C VAL A 147 1.39 3.86 -11.01
N GLU A 148 2.49 4.54 -11.35
CA GLU A 148 3.78 3.87 -11.59
C GLU A 148 4.23 3.04 -10.37
N VAL A 149 4.08 3.61 -9.16
CA VAL A 149 4.36 2.91 -7.91
C VAL A 149 3.43 1.71 -7.71
N LEU A 150 2.13 1.86 -8.01
CA LEU A 150 1.15 0.78 -7.87
C LEU A 150 1.35 -0.35 -8.90
N VAL A 151 1.78 -0.03 -10.12
CA VAL A 151 2.05 -1.03 -11.18
C VAL A 151 3.31 -1.83 -10.86
N HIS A 152 4.38 -1.18 -10.38
CA HIS A 152 5.54 -1.88 -9.85
C HIS A 152 5.17 -2.77 -8.66
N PHE A 153 4.29 -2.29 -7.79
CA PHE A 153 3.80 -3.03 -6.64
C PHE A 153 2.97 -4.27 -7.03
N ILE A 154 2.14 -4.18 -8.06
CA ILE A 154 1.35 -5.31 -8.59
C ILE A 154 2.25 -6.33 -9.30
N ALA A 155 3.28 -5.89 -10.02
CA ALA A 155 4.20 -6.75 -10.77
C ALA A 155 5.18 -7.54 -9.89
N TRP A 156 5.50 -7.06 -8.69
CA TRP A 156 6.49 -7.69 -7.80
C TRP A 156 5.89 -8.64 -6.74
N ASN A 157 4.56 -8.72 -6.62
CA ASN A 157 3.87 -9.58 -5.65
C ASN A 157 3.33 -10.90 -6.25
N HIS A 158 3.92 -11.35 -7.35
CA HIS A 158 3.67 -12.66 -7.96
C HIS A 158 4.98 -13.42 -8.16
#